data_AF-A0A5J5DUR3-F1
#
_entry.id   AF-A0A5J5DUR3-F1
#
_cell.length_a   1.000
_cell.length_b   1.000
_cell.length_c   1.000
_cell.angle_alpha   90.00
_cell.angle_beta   90.00
_cell.angle_gamma   90.00
#
_symmetry.space_group_name_H-M   'P 1'
#
loop_
_entity.id
_entity.type
_entity.pdbx_description
1 polymer ?
#
loop_
_entity_poly.entity_id
_entity_poly.type
_entity_poly.pdbx_seq_one_letter_code
_entity_poly.pdbx_strand_id
1 'polypeptide(L)'
;MTSPQPASQLAKTSQSARPVVGRFAPTPSGRMHLGNAYAMLAAWLSARSAGVRSGAGSRMILRIEDIDAPRVVKDADRWIMDDLNWLGLDWDGEPVYQSARLDRYAEALDALRECRPGLIYPCFCSRADIRAASAPNEGDGYVVYPGTCRRLLEADPQEVSRRLVAGDRHSWRIAVPEAPGSPEAPDEPDVSDEPVADDRIVFEDRVFGPQNYSLSRDVGDTVVRRSDGLFAYQLAVTVDDLDMGVTDIVRGRDLLRSTALQLYIRDWLTDGVTPEGQVAVRTRPVFAHLPLIDNAQGRRMAKREHSLDLGFLRAQGVKPEQVIGYCAWMLGIAGGDGIGGPGAPAGPANPARPEPMTAREALAAFDWSKVRRDLRDRMVPDHPFGPEPMREPVVEPASESAPRPA
;
A
#
# COMPACT_ATOMS: atom_id res chain seq x y z
N MET A 1 -28.46 -4.97 -53.05
CA MET A 1 -28.00 -5.65 -51.82
C MET A 1 -26.53 -5.94 -51.98
N THR A 2 -25.68 -5.10 -51.41
CA THR A 2 -24.24 -5.33 -51.32
C THR A 2 -23.77 -4.57 -50.08
N SER A 3 -23.52 -5.33 -49.01
CA SER A 3 -23.08 -4.83 -47.70
C SER A 3 -21.75 -4.07 -47.79
N PRO A 4 -21.53 -3.02 -46.98
CA PRO A 4 -20.20 -2.51 -46.75
C PRO A 4 -19.42 -3.46 -45.83
N GLN A 5 -18.19 -3.81 -46.22
CA GLN A 5 -17.23 -4.50 -45.36
C GLN A 5 -16.75 -3.57 -44.24
N PRO A 6 -16.52 -4.09 -43.02
CA PRO A 6 -16.00 -3.29 -41.91
C PRO A 6 -14.51 -3.02 -42.05
N ALA A 7 -14.09 -1.82 -41.64
CA ALA A 7 -12.71 -1.40 -41.50
C ALA A 7 -11.99 -2.24 -40.43
N SER A 8 -11.25 -3.27 -40.85
CA SER A 8 -10.25 -3.93 -40.01
C SER A 8 -8.87 -3.72 -40.62
N GLN A 9 -8.17 -2.66 -40.18
CA GLN A 9 -6.70 -2.56 -40.15
C GLN A 9 -6.33 -1.16 -39.67
N LEU A 10 -6.35 -0.95 -38.35
CA LEU A 10 -5.58 0.11 -37.72
C LEU A 10 -4.44 -0.54 -36.93
N ALA A 11 -3.24 -0.18 -37.37
CA ALA A 11 -1.91 -0.45 -36.86
C ALA A 11 -1.81 -1.00 -35.43
N LYS A 12 -1.36 -2.26 -35.32
CA LYS A 12 -0.60 -2.72 -34.15
C LYS A 12 0.79 -2.08 -34.21
N THR A 13 0.92 -0.84 -33.77
CA THR A 13 2.24 -0.29 -33.44
C THR A 13 2.79 -1.11 -32.27
N SER A 14 3.88 -1.83 -32.51
CA SER A 14 4.64 -2.55 -31.47
C SER A 14 5.12 -1.54 -30.43
N GLN A 15 4.38 -1.37 -29.33
CA GLN A 15 4.94 -0.75 -28.13
C GLN A 15 6.08 -1.66 -27.67
N SER A 16 7.32 -1.20 -27.80
CA SER A 16 8.44 -1.81 -27.08
C SER A 16 8.03 -1.91 -25.61
N ALA A 17 8.09 -3.12 -25.04
CA ALA A 17 7.71 -3.33 -23.65
C ALA A 17 8.54 -2.37 -22.77
N ARG A 18 7.88 -1.61 -21.90
CA ARG A 18 8.54 -0.64 -21.02
C ARG A 18 9.16 -1.38 -19.83
N PRO A 19 10.30 -0.91 -19.29
CA PRO A 19 10.88 -1.47 -18.09
C PRO A 19 9.90 -1.40 -16.91
N VAL A 20 9.85 -2.45 -16.11
CA VAL A 20 9.01 -2.47 -14.89
C VAL A 20 9.84 -1.99 -13.71
N VAL A 21 9.36 -0.95 -13.02
CA VAL A 21 10.01 -0.38 -11.84
C VAL A 21 9.13 -0.64 -10.61
N GLY A 22 9.55 -1.61 -9.79
CA GLY A 22 9.01 -1.84 -8.46
C GLY A 22 9.74 -1.05 -7.39
N ARG A 23 9.13 -0.95 -6.20
CA ARG A 23 9.81 -0.41 -5.02
C ARG A 23 9.42 -1.11 -3.72
N PHE A 24 10.35 -1.14 -2.78
CA PHE A 24 10.12 -1.44 -1.38
C PHE A 24 10.41 -0.20 -0.54
N ALA A 25 9.43 0.20 0.26
CA ALA A 25 9.45 1.49 0.94
C ALA A 25 9.26 1.33 2.48
N PRO A 26 10.26 0.81 3.21
CA PRO A 26 10.13 0.61 4.66
C PRO A 26 10.41 1.89 5.46
N THR A 27 9.67 2.09 6.55
CA THR A 27 10.03 3.07 7.59
C THR A 27 11.13 2.47 8.50
N PRO A 28 12.29 3.13 8.67
CA PRO A 28 13.42 2.61 9.44
C PRO A 28 13.19 2.75 10.95
N SER A 29 12.36 1.88 11.49
CA SER A 29 11.81 2.01 12.84
C SER A 29 12.13 0.81 13.74
N GLY A 30 13.16 0.06 13.33
CA GLY A 30 13.57 -1.22 13.87
C GLY A 30 14.10 -2.12 12.75
N ARG A 31 14.48 -3.34 13.11
CA ARG A 31 14.75 -4.42 12.15
C ARG A 31 13.48 -4.80 11.38
N MET A 32 13.66 -5.51 10.27
CA MET A 32 12.52 -6.04 9.52
C MET A 32 11.80 -7.11 10.36
N HIS A 33 10.48 -7.16 10.23
CA HIS A 33 9.69 -8.30 10.70
C HIS A 33 9.20 -9.15 9.52
N LEU A 34 8.62 -10.32 9.80
CA LEU A 34 8.13 -11.24 8.76
C LEU A 34 7.16 -10.58 7.76
N GLY A 35 6.28 -9.70 8.22
CA GLY A 35 5.41 -8.89 7.35
C GLY A 35 6.17 -7.97 6.37
N ASN A 36 7.32 -7.40 6.77
CA ASN A 36 8.18 -6.66 5.83
C ASN A 36 8.80 -7.60 4.79
N ALA A 37 9.29 -8.76 5.21
CA ALA A 37 9.85 -9.77 4.30
C ALA A 37 8.80 -10.27 3.29
N TYR A 38 7.57 -10.51 3.74
CA TYR A 38 6.43 -10.88 2.91
C TYR A 38 6.10 -9.82 1.86
N ALA A 39 5.98 -8.55 2.27
CA ALA A 39 5.71 -7.44 1.36
C ALA A 39 6.85 -7.21 0.36
N MET A 40 8.11 -7.25 0.82
CA MET A 40 9.28 -7.13 -0.04
C MET A 40 9.35 -8.28 -1.04
N LEU A 41 9.19 -9.53 -0.60
CA LEU A 41 9.24 -10.70 -1.49
C LEU A 41 8.19 -10.55 -2.60
N ALA A 42 6.93 -10.23 -2.27
CA ALA A 42 5.90 -10.07 -3.28
C ALA A 42 6.20 -8.92 -4.28
N ALA A 43 6.71 -7.77 -3.79
CA ALA A 43 7.12 -6.67 -4.65
C ALA A 43 8.26 -7.09 -5.59
N TRP A 44 9.25 -7.80 -5.04
CA TRP A 44 10.42 -8.29 -5.76
C TRP A 44 10.04 -9.30 -6.84
N LEU A 45 9.21 -10.28 -6.50
CA LEU A 45 8.69 -11.25 -7.44
C LEU A 45 7.87 -10.59 -8.56
N SER A 46 7.04 -9.59 -8.22
CA SER A 46 6.26 -8.85 -9.21
C SER A 46 7.15 -8.15 -10.23
N ALA A 47 8.10 -7.32 -9.77
CA ALA A 47 8.99 -6.57 -10.64
C ALA A 47 9.90 -7.48 -11.48
N ARG A 48 10.60 -8.42 -10.82
CA ARG A 48 11.56 -9.32 -11.48
C ARG A 48 10.89 -10.26 -12.47
N SER A 49 9.73 -10.83 -12.13
CA SER A 49 9.01 -11.73 -13.06
C SER A 49 8.48 -11.01 -14.28
N ALA A 50 8.03 -9.76 -14.13
CA ALA A 50 7.56 -8.95 -15.24
C ALA A 50 8.71 -8.54 -16.18
N GLY A 51 9.89 -8.23 -15.63
CA GLY A 51 11.11 -8.00 -16.42
C GLY A 51 11.50 -9.23 -17.25
N VAL A 52 11.49 -10.42 -16.63
CA VAL A 52 11.79 -11.69 -17.33
C VAL A 52 10.78 -11.98 -18.44
N ARG A 53 9.47 -11.85 -18.17
CA ARG A 53 8.41 -12.14 -19.17
C ARG A 53 8.40 -11.18 -20.36
N SER A 54 8.68 -9.90 -20.12
CA SER A 54 8.58 -8.86 -21.14
C SER A 54 9.86 -8.64 -21.95
N GLY A 55 11.02 -9.10 -21.45
CA GLY A 55 12.32 -8.79 -22.04
C GLY A 55 12.74 -7.32 -21.92
N ALA A 56 11.93 -6.47 -21.27
CA ALA A 56 12.13 -5.02 -21.16
C ALA A 56 13.05 -4.59 -20.01
N GLY A 57 13.58 -5.55 -19.25
CA GLY A 57 14.26 -5.29 -17.98
C GLY A 57 13.31 -4.95 -16.84
N SER A 58 13.82 -5.03 -15.62
CA SER A 58 13.10 -4.64 -14.40
C SER A 58 14.03 -3.98 -13.41
N ARG A 59 13.51 -3.07 -12.60
CA ARG A 59 14.20 -2.45 -11.47
C ARG A 59 13.40 -2.63 -10.19
N MET A 60 14.10 -2.75 -9.07
CA MET A 60 13.57 -2.74 -7.72
C MET A 60 14.25 -1.61 -6.95
N ILE A 61 13.49 -0.61 -6.52
CA ILE A 61 14.03 0.54 -5.77
C ILE A 61 13.86 0.29 -4.27
N LEU A 62 14.90 0.58 -3.48
CA LEU A 62 14.78 0.68 -2.03
C LEU A 62 14.60 2.16 -1.63
N ARG A 63 13.46 2.49 -1.01
CA ARG A 63 13.18 3.84 -0.50
C ARG A 63 12.98 3.82 1.00
N ILE A 64 13.89 4.43 1.76
CA ILE A 64 13.77 4.55 3.20
C ILE A 64 12.81 5.70 3.55
N GLU A 65 11.66 5.37 4.15
CA GLU A 65 10.64 6.34 4.56
C GLU A 65 10.95 6.93 5.94
N ASP A 66 12.03 7.71 6.03
CA ASP A 66 12.56 8.33 7.24
C ASP A 66 12.06 9.76 7.51
N ILE A 67 10.97 10.17 6.85
CA ILE A 67 10.44 11.53 6.93
C ILE A 67 9.93 11.90 8.34
N ASP A 68 9.45 10.94 9.12
CA ASP A 68 9.01 11.13 10.50
C ASP A 68 10.17 10.82 11.45
N ALA A 69 11.14 11.73 11.55
CA ALA A 69 12.38 11.56 12.31
C ALA A 69 12.20 11.02 13.75
N PRO A 70 11.17 11.41 14.53
CA PRO A 70 10.90 10.80 15.85
C PRO A 70 10.61 9.30 15.85
N ARG A 71 10.23 8.72 14.70
CA ARG A 71 9.98 7.27 14.54
C ARG A 71 11.21 6.52 14.01
N VAL A 72 12.25 7.24 13.60
CA VAL A 72 13.46 6.65 13.04
C VAL A 72 14.32 6.10 14.16
N VAL A 73 14.66 4.81 14.06
CA VAL A 73 15.60 4.15 14.94
C VAL A 73 16.98 4.23 14.30
N LYS A 74 17.98 4.64 15.08
CA LYS A 74 19.37 4.73 14.62
C LYS A 74 19.84 3.39 14.06
N ASP A 75 20.53 3.41 12.92
CA ASP A 75 21.06 2.24 12.20
C ASP A 75 20.01 1.26 11.66
N ALA A 76 18.70 1.55 11.80
CA ALA A 76 17.65 0.64 11.34
C ALA A 76 17.61 0.49 9.81
N ASP A 77 17.97 1.53 9.06
CA ASP A 77 18.16 1.47 7.62
C ASP A 77 19.24 0.44 7.24
N ARG A 78 20.38 0.44 7.96
CA ARG A 78 21.47 -0.54 7.78
C ARG A 78 21.04 -1.95 8.13
N TRP A 79 20.25 -2.13 9.19
CA TRP A 79 19.70 -3.44 9.54
C TRP A 79 18.71 -3.96 8.50
N ILE A 80 17.85 -3.09 7.97
CA ILE A 80 16.94 -3.44 6.86
C ILE A 80 17.76 -3.93 5.66
N MET A 81 18.78 -3.18 5.26
CA MET A 81 19.65 -3.56 4.14
C MET A 81 20.40 -4.88 4.39
N ASP A 82 20.90 -5.10 5.61
CA ASP A 82 21.53 -6.37 6.03
C ASP A 82 20.55 -7.55 5.94
N ASP A 83 19.31 -7.37 6.42
CA ASP A 83 18.27 -8.40 6.36
C ASP A 83 17.85 -8.72 4.90
N LEU A 84 17.74 -7.71 4.04
CA LEU A 84 17.45 -7.89 2.61
C LEU A 84 18.56 -8.68 1.90
N ASN A 85 19.82 -8.34 2.16
CA ASN A 85 20.98 -9.08 1.64
C ASN A 85 20.98 -10.52 2.13
N TRP A 86 20.70 -10.73 3.41
CA TRP A 86 20.61 -12.07 4.00
C TRP A 86 19.51 -12.92 3.36
N LEU A 87 18.36 -12.32 3.04
CA LEU A 87 17.24 -12.98 2.35
C LEU A 87 17.46 -13.22 0.84
N GLY A 88 18.49 -12.61 0.24
CA GLY A 88 18.72 -12.64 -1.21
C GLY A 88 17.73 -11.80 -2.00
N LEU A 89 17.21 -10.72 -1.40
CA LEU A 89 16.25 -9.79 -2.01
C LEU A 89 16.96 -8.48 -2.37
N ASP A 90 17.52 -8.43 -3.58
CA ASP A 90 18.30 -7.30 -4.07
C ASP A 90 17.45 -6.08 -4.47
N TRP A 91 18.10 -4.93 -4.58
CA TRP A 91 17.56 -3.68 -5.14
C TRP A 91 18.61 -3.04 -6.07
N ASP A 92 18.14 -2.15 -6.95
CA ASP A 92 18.92 -1.53 -8.02
C ASP A 92 19.30 -0.09 -7.67
N GLY A 93 20.60 0.17 -7.57
CA GLY A 93 21.16 1.50 -7.26
C GLY A 93 21.20 1.80 -5.76
N GLU A 94 21.48 3.06 -5.43
CA GLU A 94 21.55 3.51 -4.04
C GLU A 94 20.14 3.63 -3.42
N PRO A 95 19.99 3.34 -2.11
CA PRO A 95 18.76 3.61 -1.39
C PRO A 95 18.40 5.10 -1.45
N VAL A 96 17.12 5.40 -1.62
CA VAL A 96 16.61 6.78 -1.59
C VAL A 96 16.03 7.08 -0.22
N TYR A 97 16.36 8.25 0.36
CA TYR A 97 15.88 8.69 1.67
C TYR A 97 14.89 9.84 1.51
N GLN A 98 13.74 9.77 2.18
CA GLN A 98 12.73 10.84 2.11
C GLN A 98 13.17 12.10 2.85
N SER A 99 13.96 11.95 3.92
CA SER A 99 14.56 13.07 4.65
C SER A 99 15.42 13.98 3.78
N ALA A 100 16.00 13.46 2.69
CA ALA A 100 16.78 14.21 1.72
C ALA A 100 15.95 14.86 0.60
N ARG A 101 14.61 14.78 0.67
CA ARG A 101 13.70 15.16 -0.43
C ARG A 101 12.66 16.20 -0.02
N LEU A 102 12.86 16.85 1.13
CA LEU A 102 11.91 17.83 1.68
C LEU A 102 11.65 19.01 0.73
N ASP A 103 12.69 19.51 0.05
CA ASP A 103 12.54 20.60 -0.93
C ASP A 103 11.66 20.18 -2.10
N ARG A 104 11.84 18.96 -2.59
CA ARG A 104 11.03 18.40 -3.67
C ARG A 104 9.56 18.25 -3.28
N TYR A 105 9.27 17.91 -2.02
CA TYR A 105 7.89 17.88 -1.51
C TYR A 105 7.30 19.29 -1.36
N ALA A 106 8.12 20.29 -1.02
CA ALA A 106 7.70 21.68 -0.96
C ALA A 106 7.32 22.18 -2.36
N GLU A 107 8.16 21.94 -3.37
CA GLU A 107 7.88 22.27 -4.78
C GLU A 107 6.57 21.63 -5.26
N ALA A 108 6.36 20.35 -4.96
CA ALA A 108 5.13 19.66 -5.34
C ALA A 108 3.89 20.24 -4.64
N LEU A 109 4.00 20.60 -3.35
CA LEU A 109 2.92 21.26 -2.63
C LEU A 109 2.60 22.64 -3.21
N ASP A 110 3.62 23.43 -3.53
CA ASP A 110 3.42 24.76 -4.12
C ASP A 110 2.81 24.66 -5.53
N ALA A 111 3.25 23.70 -6.34
CA ALA A 111 2.63 23.43 -7.63
C ALA A 111 1.13 23.06 -7.47
N LEU A 112 0.77 22.20 -6.52
CA LEU A 112 -0.64 21.89 -6.22
C LEU A 112 -1.44 23.12 -5.76
N ARG A 113 -0.83 24.02 -4.99
CA ARG A 113 -1.48 25.27 -4.54
C ARG A 113 -1.78 26.21 -5.71
N GLU A 114 -0.92 26.21 -6.71
CA GLU A 114 -1.03 27.05 -7.91
C GLU A 114 -1.97 26.46 -8.97
N CYS A 115 -2.14 25.13 -9.01
CA CYS A 115 -2.99 24.44 -10.00
C CYS A 115 -4.45 24.94 -10.00
N ARG A 116 -5.06 25.10 -8.83
CA ARG A 116 -6.47 25.53 -8.70
C ARG A 116 -6.71 26.23 -7.35
N PRO A 117 -7.36 27.40 -7.34
CA PRO A 117 -7.78 28.05 -6.10
C PRO A 117 -8.61 27.12 -5.20
N GLY A 118 -8.25 27.03 -3.92
CA GLY A 118 -8.95 26.19 -2.95
C GLY A 118 -8.58 24.70 -2.98
N LEU A 119 -7.82 24.22 -3.97
CA LEU A 119 -7.37 22.82 -4.00
C LEU A 119 -6.49 22.48 -2.80
N ILE A 120 -5.58 23.38 -2.44
CA ILE A 120 -4.81 23.29 -1.21
C ILE A 120 -5.21 24.43 -0.29
N TYR A 121 -5.61 24.13 0.93
CA TYR A 121 -6.08 25.14 1.89
C TYR A 121 -5.57 24.89 3.32
N PRO A 122 -5.45 25.95 4.14
CA PRO A 122 -5.03 25.82 5.53
C PRO A 122 -6.18 25.30 6.40
N CYS A 123 -5.88 24.34 7.27
CA CYS A 123 -6.80 23.81 8.26
C CYS A 123 -6.26 24.08 9.67
N PHE A 124 -7.04 24.84 10.43
CA PHE A 124 -6.75 25.23 11.81
C PHE A 124 -7.36 24.28 12.85
N CYS A 125 -8.12 23.27 12.42
CA CYS A 125 -8.78 22.32 13.32
C CYS A 125 -7.76 21.42 14.03
N SER A 126 -7.93 21.26 15.34
CA SER A 126 -7.27 20.21 16.11
C SER A 126 -7.93 18.84 15.86
N ARG A 127 -7.26 17.77 16.30
CA ARG A 127 -7.87 16.42 16.29
C ARG A 127 -9.13 16.33 17.16
N ALA A 128 -9.19 17.11 18.24
CA ALA A 128 -10.37 17.16 19.10
C ALA A 128 -11.54 17.81 18.38
N ASP A 129 -11.29 18.93 17.68
CA ASP A 129 -12.32 19.63 16.90
C ASP A 129 -12.89 18.74 15.80
N ILE A 130 -12.01 18.01 15.09
CA ILE A 130 -12.44 17.08 14.03
C ILE A 130 -13.33 15.98 14.62
N ARG A 131 -12.90 15.34 15.72
CA ARG A 131 -13.69 14.27 16.36
C ARG A 131 -15.03 14.77 16.90
N ALA A 132 -15.08 15.99 17.44
CA ALA A 132 -16.31 16.59 17.95
C ALA A 132 -17.31 16.93 16.84
N ALA A 133 -16.81 17.28 15.65
CA ALA A 133 -17.62 17.62 14.49
C ALA A 133 -17.97 16.42 13.58
N SER A 134 -17.34 15.27 13.79
CA SER A 134 -17.64 14.04 13.05
C SER A 134 -18.75 13.25 13.72
N ALA A 135 -19.75 12.81 12.94
CA ALA A 135 -20.76 11.87 13.41
C ALA A 135 -20.10 10.53 13.81
N PRO A 136 -20.67 9.78 14.78
CA PRO A 136 -20.21 8.43 15.06
C PRO A 136 -20.49 7.56 13.82
N ASN A 137 -19.47 7.34 13.01
CA ASN A 137 -19.53 6.38 11.92
C ASN A 137 -19.51 4.98 12.54
N GLU A 138 -20.54 4.17 12.29
CA GLU A 138 -20.54 2.74 12.60
C GLU A 138 -19.55 2.05 11.64
N GLY A 139 -18.26 1.96 12.03
CA GLY A 139 -17.22 1.40 11.16
C GLY A 139 -15.80 1.45 11.73
N ASP A 140 -14.84 1.13 10.87
CA ASP A 140 -13.39 0.90 11.06
C ASP A 140 -12.56 2.01 11.77
N GLY A 141 -13.19 3.02 12.35
CA GLY A 141 -12.54 4.12 13.06
C GLY A 141 -11.94 5.19 12.15
N TYR A 142 -12.17 5.12 10.82
CA TYR A 142 -11.77 6.19 9.90
C TYR A 142 -12.70 7.40 9.99
N VAL A 143 -12.09 8.59 10.10
CA VAL A 143 -12.81 9.86 10.28
C VAL A 143 -12.55 10.76 9.07
N VAL A 144 -13.58 10.93 8.25
CA VAL A 144 -13.61 11.90 7.14
C VAL A 144 -13.62 13.30 7.72
N TYR A 145 -12.78 14.19 7.17
CA TYR A 145 -12.72 15.57 7.63
C TYR A 145 -14.06 16.28 7.37
N PRO A 146 -14.66 16.96 8.36
CA PRO A 146 -16.00 17.56 8.22
C PRO A 146 -16.05 18.82 7.35
N GLY A 147 -14.94 19.25 6.75
CA GLY A 147 -14.90 20.41 5.84
C GLY A 147 -14.91 21.79 6.54
N THR A 148 -14.75 21.85 7.87
CA THR A 148 -14.89 23.10 8.66
C THR A 148 -14.06 24.27 8.13
N CYS A 149 -12.77 24.07 7.87
CA CYS A 149 -11.88 25.12 7.38
C CYS A 149 -12.01 25.38 5.88
N ARG A 150 -12.53 24.40 5.11
CA ARG A 150 -12.87 24.61 3.70
C ARG A 150 -14.05 25.56 3.57
N ARG A 151 -15.13 25.31 4.32
CA ARG A 151 -16.28 26.23 4.40
C ARG A 151 -15.90 27.60 4.96
N LEU A 152 -14.97 27.66 5.93
CA LEU A 152 -14.44 28.95 6.40
C LEU A 152 -13.74 29.71 5.28
N LEU A 153 -12.94 29.03 4.46
CA LEU A 153 -12.28 29.66 3.31
C LEU A 153 -13.29 30.19 2.29
N GLU A 154 -14.38 29.47 2.04
CA GLU A 154 -15.44 29.89 1.13
C GLU A 154 -16.27 31.06 1.68
N ALA A 155 -16.62 31.03 2.97
CA ALA A 155 -17.48 32.02 3.61
C ALA A 155 -16.75 33.31 4.04
N ASP A 156 -15.51 33.20 4.51
CA ASP A 156 -14.69 34.33 4.97
C ASP A 156 -13.19 34.14 4.66
N PRO A 157 -12.77 34.37 3.40
CA PRO A 157 -11.36 34.32 3.01
C PRO A 157 -10.47 35.31 3.79
N GLN A 158 -11.03 36.43 4.27
CA GLN A 158 -10.27 37.45 5.00
C GLN A 158 -9.91 36.98 6.40
N GLU A 159 -10.80 36.25 7.07
CA GLU A 159 -10.49 35.56 8.33
C GLU A 159 -9.33 34.58 8.15
N VAL A 160 -9.41 33.71 7.13
CA VAL A 160 -8.33 32.75 6.84
C VAL A 160 -6.99 33.47 6.63
N SER A 161 -6.99 34.54 5.83
CA SER A 161 -5.80 35.36 5.61
C SER A 161 -5.26 35.96 6.90
N ARG A 162 -6.12 36.52 7.76
CA ARG A 162 -5.73 37.12 9.05
C ARG A 162 -5.09 36.10 9.98
N ARG A 163 -5.65 34.89 10.05
CA ARG A 163 -5.12 33.79 10.86
C ARG A 163 -3.74 33.32 10.36
N LEU A 164 -3.56 33.23 9.04
CA LEU A 164 -2.25 32.93 8.46
C LEU A 164 -1.21 34.01 8.79
N VAL A 165 -1.57 35.29 8.65
CA VAL A 165 -0.68 36.43 8.97
C VAL A 165 -0.35 36.49 10.46
N ALA A 166 -1.32 36.17 11.32
CA ALA A 166 -1.11 36.06 12.77
C ALA A 166 -0.21 34.89 13.18
N GLY A 167 0.09 33.95 12.27
CA GLY A 167 0.91 32.79 12.54
C GLY A 167 0.16 31.66 13.26
N ASP A 168 -1.16 31.60 13.15
CA ASP A 168 -1.95 30.52 13.74
C ASP A 168 -1.46 29.15 13.26
N ARG A 169 -1.31 28.21 14.19
CA ARG A 169 -0.91 26.84 13.89
C ARG A 169 -1.94 26.19 12.97
N HIS A 170 -1.50 25.74 11.79
CA HIS A 170 -2.36 25.12 10.78
C HIS A 170 -1.65 23.97 10.08
N SER A 171 -2.44 23.05 9.53
CA SER A 171 -1.99 22.06 8.55
C SER A 171 -2.42 22.49 7.15
N TRP A 172 -1.81 21.94 6.10
CA TRP A 172 -2.28 22.09 4.73
C TRP A 172 -3.04 20.83 4.33
N ARG A 173 -4.24 21.02 3.78
CA ARG A 173 -5.09 19.94 3.26
C ARG A 173 -5.25 20.07 1.75
N ILE A 174 -5.36 18.93 1.09
CA ILE A 174 -5.89 18.86 -0.27
C ILE A 174 -7.41 18.65 -0.20
N ALA A 175 -8.15 19.48 -0.92
CA ALA A 175 -9.58 19.36 -1.12
C ALA A 175 -9.86 18.23 -2.10
N VAL A 176 -10.85 17.39 -1.78
CA VAL A 176 -11.38 16.41 -2.74
C VAL A 176 -12.64 16.95 -3.42
N PRO A 177 -13.02 16.44 -4.61
CA PRO A 177 -14.29 16.81 -5.23
C PRO A 177 -15.47 16.48 -4.32
N GLU A 178 -16.56 17.23 -4.45
CA GLU A 178 -17.80 16.92 -3.73
C GLU A 178 -18.55 15.78 -4.42
N ALA A 179 -19.37 15.06 -3.65
CA ALA A 179 -20.22 14.03 -4.21
C ALA A 179 -21.22 14.66 -5.20
N PRO A 180 -21.43 14.07 -6.40
CA PRO A 180 -22.48 14.52 -7.30
C PRO A 180 -23.85 14.52 -6.60
N GLY A 181 -24.54 15.67 -6.63
CA GLY A 181 -25.86 15.84 -6.02
C GLY A 181 -25.87 15.98 -4.49
N SER A 182 -24.75 16.38 -3.86
CA SER A 182 -24.77 16.92 -2.50
C SER A 182 -25.69 18.17 -2.45
N PRO A 183 -26.35 18.48 -1.32
CA PRO A 183 -27.10 19.73 -1.17
C PRO A 183 -26.21 20.99 -1.26
N GLU A 184 -24.89 20.80 -1.31
CA GLU A 184 -23.86 21.83 -1.49
C GLU A 184 -23.37 21.89 -2.96
N ALA A 185 -23.70 20.88 -3.78
CA ALA A 185 -23.47 20.95 -5.22
C ALA A 185 -24.38 22.04 -5.79
N PRO A 186 -23.87 22.92 -6.67
CA PRO A 186 -24.67 24.01 -7.22
C PRO A 186 -25.95 23.45 -7.89
N ASP A 187 -27.10 24.01 -7.51
CA ASP A 187 -28.44 23.62 -8.00
C ASP A 187 -28.59 23.79 -9.53
N GLU A 188 -27.75 24.62 -10.14
CA GLU A 188 -27.63 24.74 -11.58
C GLU A 188 -26.31 24.13 -12.06
N PRO A 189 -26.32 23.30 -13.12
CA PRO A 189 -25.08 22.87 -13.76
C PRO A 189 -24.34 24.13 -14.19
N ASP A 190 -23.12 24.31 -13.67
CA ASP A 190 -22.25 25.38 -14.12
C ASP A 190 -22.12 25.26 -15.64
N VAL A 191 -22.58 26.29 -16.36
CA VAL A 191 -22.51 26.36 -17.83
C VAL A 191 -21.07 26.69 -18.27
N SER A 192 -20.12 26.77 -17.33
CA SER A 192 -18.70 26.74 -17.65
C SER A 192 -18.34 25.38 -18.27
N ASP A 193 -17.58 25.39 -19.36
CA ASP A 193 -17.00 24.19 -20.00
C ASP A 193 -15.97 23.47 -19.09
N GLU A 194 -15.92 23.79 -17.79
CA GLU A 194 -14.97 23.19 -16.85
C GLU A 194 -15.46 21.79 -16.42
N PRO A 195 -14.66 20.73 -16.66
CA PRO A 195 -15.06 19.39 -16.26
C PRO A 195 -15.22 19.31 -14.74
N VAL A 196 -16.43 18.99 -14.28
CA VAL A 196 -16.69 18.60 -12.89
C VAL A 196 -15.80 17.39 -12.59
N ALA A 197 -14.82 17.57 -11.70
CA ALA A 197 -13.91 16.50 -11.33
C ALA A 197 -14.70 15.33 -10.75
N ASP A 198 -14.59 14.16 -11.39
CA ASP A 198 -15.26 12.94 -10.91
C ASP A 198 -14.72 12.60 -9.51
N ASP A 199 -15.62 12.55 -8.53
CA ASP A 199 -15.34 12.12 -7.15
C ASP A 199 -14.94 10.64 -7.08
N ARG A 200 -15.15 9.87 -8.15
CA ARG A 200 -14.86 8.45 -8.19
C ARG A 200 -13.48 8.17 -8.73
N ILE A 201 -12.70 7.42 -7.96
CA ILE A 201 -11.46 6.82 -8.43
C ILE A 201 -11.65 5.32 -8.62
N VAL A 202 -11.47 4.88 -9.85
CA VAL A 202 -11.50 3.46 -10.25
C VAL A 202 -10.09 3.02 -10.64
N PHE A 203 -9.69 1.85 -10.16
CA PHE A 203 -8.45 1.21 -10.56
C PHE A 203 -8.56 -0.32 -10.49
N GLU A 204 -7.74 -1.01 -11.28
CA GLU A 204 -7.62 -2.45 -11.24
C GLU A 204 -6.52 -2.87 -10.26
N ASP A 205 -6.86 -3.68 -9.27
CA ASP A 205 -5.89 -4.32 -8.39
C ASP A 205 -5.59 -5.75 -8.83
N ARG A 206 -4.30 -6.12 -8.90
CA ARG A 206 -3.91 -7.46 -9.31
C ARG A 206 -4.31 -8.56 -8.34
N VAL A 207 -4.74 -8.29 -7.12
CA VAL A 207 -5.15 -9.32 -6.15
C VAL A 207 -6.63 -9.18 -5.83
N PHE A 208 -7.09 -7.96 -5.56
CA PHE A 208 -8.46 -7.67 -5.16
C PHE A 208 -9.40 -7.31 -6.32
N GLY A 209 -8.91 -7.25 -7.56
CA GLY A 209 -9.72 -6.95 -8.75
C GLY A 209 -10.14 -5.47 -8.83
N PRO A 210 -11.22 -5.15 -9.55
CA PRO A 210 -11.69 -3.78 -9.73
C PRO A 210 -12.01 -3.11 -8.40
N GLN A 211 -11.40 -1.95 -8.14
CA GLN A 211 -11.64 -1.13 -6.96
C GLN A 211 -12.34 0.17 -7.36
N ASN A 212 -13.21 0.67 -6.47
CA ASN A 212 -13.99 1.88 -6.71
C ASN A 212 -14.19 2.62 -5.38
N TYR A 213 -13.66 3.83 -5.30
CA TYR A 213 -13.73 4.69 -4.12
C TYR A 213 -14.33 6.04 -4.50
N SER A 214 -15.19 6.57 -3.63
CA SER A 214 -15.69 7.95 -3.66
C SER A 214 -14.79 8.78 -2.77
N LEU A 215 -14.06 9.77 -3.31
CA LEU A 215 -13.11 10.55 -2.53
C LEU A 215 -13.82 11.30 -1.41
N SER A 216 -14.96 11.93 -1.66
CA SER A 216 -15.77 12.67 -0.69
C SER A 216 -16.25 11.80 0.48
N ARG A 217 -16.73 10.58 0.21
CA ARG A 217 -17.30 9.67 1.22
C ARG A 217 -16.25 8.80 1.90
N ASP A 218 -15.31 8.28 1.13
CA ASP A 218 -14.34 7.29 1.61
C ASP A 218 -13.02 7.94 2.06
N VAL A 219 -12.74 9.19 1.71
CA VAL A 219 -11.43 9.81 2.02
C VAL A 219 -11.60 11.17 2.71
N GLY A 220 -12.23 12.12 2.04
CA GLY A 220 -12.34 13.51 2.44
C GLY A 220 -11.04 14.29 2.29
N ASP A 221 -11.13 15.58 2.59
CA ASP A 221 -9.99 16.48 2.50
C ASP A 221 -8.85 16.04 3.42
N THR A 222 -7.70 15.73 2.83
CA THR A 222 -6.62 15.04 3.54
C THR A 222 -5.45 15.96 3.78
N VAL A 223 -4.82 15.85 4.96
CA VAL A 223 -3.59 16.59 5.29
C VAL A 223 -2.47 16.15 4.34
N VAL A 224 -1.85 17.12 3.67
CA VAL A 224 -0.65 16.94 2.82
C VAL A 224 0.61 17.52 3.48
N ARG A 225 0.45 18.48 4.40
CA ARG A 225 1.52 18.95 5.29
C ARG A 225 0.97 19.22 6.68
N ARG A 226 1.58 18.60 7.68
CA ARG A 226 1.20 18.71 9.08
C ARG A 226 1.55 20.09 9.63
N SER A 227 0.95 20.42 10.77
CA SER A 227 1.20 21.69 11.46
C SER A 227 2.53 21.79 12.17
N ASP A 228 3.26 20.69 12.28
CA ASP A 228 4.67 20.65 12.71
C ASP A 228 5.64 20.70 11.51
N GLY A 229 5.14 20.96 10.30
CA GLY A 229 5.94 21.14 9.09
C GLY A 229 6.22 19.87 8.31
N LEU A 230 6.03 18.68 8.90
CA LEU A 230 6.26 17.39 8.23
C LEU A 230 5.27 17.16 7.10
N PHE A 231 5.77 16.72 5.94
CA PHE A 231 4.90 16.29 4.84
C PHE A 231 4.19 14.98 5.18
N ALA A 232 2.94 14.88 4.76
CA ALA A 232 2.15 13.68 4.99
C ALA A 232 2.52 12.59 3.98
N TYR A 233 2.40 11.34 4.43
CA TYR A 233 2.67 10.13 3.64
C TYR A 233 2.05 10.17 2.24
N GLN A 234 0.80 10.64 2.11
CA GLN A 234 0.07 10.63 0.84
C GLN A 234 0.72 11.53 -0.23
N LEU A 235 1.28 12.67 0.16
CA LEU A 235 1.99 13.54 -0.77
C LEU A 235 3.39 12.98 -1.06
N ALA A 236 4.16 12.67 -0.02
CA ALA A 236 5.55 12.26 -0.16
C ALA A 236 5.69 10.99 -1.03
N VAL A 237 4.86 9.97 -0.79
CA VAL A 237 4.89 8.72 -1.58
C VAL A 237 4.47 8.93 -3.03
N THR A 238 3.46 9.77 -3.28
CA THR A 238 3.04 10.05 -4.66
C THR A 238 4.12 10.78 -5.44
N VAL A 239 4.75 11.79 -4.85
CA VAL A 239 5.86 12.54 -5.47
C VAL A 239 7.04 11.62 -5.74
N ASP A 240 7.39 10.76 -4.78
CA ASP A 240 8.50 9.83 -4.93
C ASP A 240 8.23 8.76 -5.99
N ASP A 241 7.03 8.17 -6.00
CA ASP A 241 6.67 7.17 -7.00
C ASP A 241 6.64 7.80 -8.42
N LEU A 242 6.27 9.08 -8.54
CA LEU A 242 6.37 9.85 -9.79
C LEU A 242 7.83 10.05 -10.22
N ASP A 243 8.64 10.68 -9.38
CA ASP A 243 10.03 11.06 -9.68
C ASP A 243 10.92 9.83 -9.94
N MET A 244 10.66 8.73 -9.23
CA MET A 244 11.41 7.48 -9.37
C MET A 244 10.94 6.62 -10.56
N GLY A 245 9.88 7.05 -11.25
CA GLY A 245 9.31 6.30 -12.37
C GLY A 245 8.75 4.94 -11.96
N VAL A 246 8.21 4.82 -10.74
CA VAL A 246 7.61 3.59 -10.23
C VAL A 246 6.39 3.23 -11.09
N THR A 247 6.37 2.00 -11.60
CA THR A 247 5.28 1.47 -12.43
C THR A 247 4.59 0.26 -11.80
N ASP A 248 5.15 -0.32 -10.74
CA ASP A 248 4.64 -1.52 -10.09
C ASP A 248 4.63 -1.35 -8.56
N ILE A 249 3.44 -1.28 -7.98
CA ILE A 249 3.24 -1.01 -6.55
C ILE A 249 2.63 -2.23 -5.90
N VAL A 250 3.41 -2.90 -5.05
CA VAL A 250 2.94 -3.99 -4.20
C VAL A 250 3.02 -3.55 -2.73
N ARG A 251 1.92 -3.72 -1.98
CA ARG A 251 1.79 -3.32 -0.56
C ARG A 251 0.59 -3.99 0.13
N GLY A 252 0.41 -3.80 1.43
CA GLY A 252 -0.72 -4.39 2.17
C GLY A 252 -2.07 -3.78 1.81
N ARG A 253 -3.15 -4.58 1.87
CA ARG A 253 -4.54 -4.19 1.52
C ARG A 253 -5.14 -3.06 2.34
N ASP A 254 -4.57 -2.74 3.50
CA ASP A 254 -4.96 -1.58 4.28
C ASP A 254 -4.70 -0.24 3.55
N LEU A 255 -3.86 -0.26 2.52
CA LEU A 255 -3.56 0.90 1.70
C LEU A 255 -4.41 0.99 0.41
N LEU A 256 -5.40 0.12 0.23
CA LEU A 256 -6.32 0.17 -0.92
C LEU A 256 -7.01 1.55 -1.01
N ARG A 257 -7.62 2.00 0.09
CA ARG A 257 -8.25 3.34 0.20
C ARG A 257 -7.25 4.47 -0.07
N SER A 258 -6.00 4.33 0.38
CA SER A 258 -4.94 5.32 0.12
C SER A 258 -4.59 5.41 -1.36
N THR A 259 -4.76 4.33 -2.12
CA THR A 259 -4.49 4.30 -3.57
C THR A 259 -5.37 5.29 -4.32
N ALA A 260 -6.65 5.40 -3.96
CA ALA A 260 -7.56 6.36 -4.59
C ALA A 260 -7.06 7.80 -4.42
N LEU A 261 -6.71 8.19 -3.20
CA LEU A 261 -6.16 9.53 -2.93
C LEU A 261 -4.81 9.77 -3.62
N GLN A 262 -3.94 8.76 -3.64
CA GLN A 262 -2.63 8.89 -4.29
C GLN A 262 -2.75 9.05 -5.81
N LEU A 263 -3.70 8.34 -6.43
CA LEU A 263 -4.02 8.55 -7.85
C LEU A 263 -4.58 9.95 -8.09
N TYR A 264 -5.47 10.44 -7.23
CA TYR A 264 -5.99 11.81 -7.32
C TYR A 264 -4.88 12.87 -7.21
N ILE A 265 -4.00 12.77 -6.23
CA ILE A 265 -2.83 13.67 -6.10
C ILE A 265 -1.91 13.54 -7.31
N ARG A 266 -1.69 12.32 -7.79
CA ARG A 266 -0.84 12.04 -8.96
C ARG A 266 -1.39 12.75 -10.19
N ASP A 267 -2.69 12.61 -10.47
CA ASP A 267 -3.33 13.21 -11.65
C ASP A 267 -3.15 14.73 -11.62
N TRP A 268 -3.36 15.39 -10.46
CA TRP A 268 -3.07 16.82 -10.30
C TRP A 268 -1.60 17.19 -10.55
N LEU A 269 -0.66 16.38 -10.05
CA LEU A 269 0.77 16.61 -10.26
C LEU A 269 1.23 16.32 -11.69
N THR A 270 0.50 15.53 -12.47
CA THR A 270 0.87 15.18 -13.86
C THR A 270 0.12 15.96 -14.92
N ASP A 271 -1.13 16.35 -14.65
CA ASP A 271 -1.98 17.08 -15.60
C ASP A 271 -2.05 18.58 -15.27
N GLY A 272 -1.87 18.98 -14.01
CA GLY A 272 -1.81 20.38 -13.58
C GLY A 272 -0.42 21.02 -13.65
N VAL A 273 0.63 20.22 -13.86
CA VAL A 273 2.03 20.66 -13.84
C VAL A 273 2.76 20.07 -15.04
N THR A 274 2.47 20.57 -16.24
CA THR A 274 3.42 20.43 -17.36
C THR A 274 4.00 21.79 -17.70
N PRO A 275 5.18 22.14 -17.13
CA PRO A 275 6.08 23.06 -17.81
C PRO A 275 6.44 22.43 -19.16
N GLU A 276 6.40 23.23 -20.20
CA GLU A 276 6.78 22.85 -21.56
C GLU A 276 8.12 22.07 -21.56
N GLY A 277 8.07 20.76 -21.83
CA GLY A 277 9.27 19.97 -22.12
C GLY A 277 9.56 18.73 -21.25
N GLN A 278 8.82 18.44 -20.17
CA GLN A 278 8.96 17.16 -19.47
C GLN A 278 7.77 16.24 -19.78
N VAL A 279 8.07 15.10 -20.41
CA VAL A 279 7.09 14.01 -20.61
C VAL A 279 6.88 13.36 -19.25
N ALA A 280 5.95 13.89 -18.45
CA ALA A 280 5.46 13.19 -17.28
C ALA A 280 5.00 11.80 -17.74
N VAL A 281 5.48 10.73 -17.08
CA VAL A 281 5.02 9.38 -17.35
C VAL A 281 3.56 9.29 -16.92
N ARG A 282 2.65 9.62 -17.85
CA ARG A 282 1.19 9.58 -17.70
C ARG A 282 0.63 8.19 -17.43
N THR A 283 1.46 7.15 -17.52
CA THR A 283 1.04 5.80 -17.23
C THR A 283 0.90 5.63 -15.72
N ARG A 284 -0.33 5.37 -15.26
CA ARG A 284 -0.59 5.00 -13.87
C ARG A 284 0.15 3.68 -13.54
N PRO A 285 0.72 3.55 -12.33
CA PRO A 285 1.34 2.32 -11.91
C PRO A 285 0.30 1.20 -11.80
N VAL A 286 0.75 -0.04 -11.94
CA VAL A 286 -0.08 -1.19 -11.66
C VAL A 286 0.00 -1.50 -10.16
N PHE A 287 -1.14 -1.76 -9.55
CA PHE A 287 -1.25 -2.05 -8.12
C PHE A 287 -1.48 -3.54 -7.86
N ALA A 288 -0.89 -4.04 -6.79
CA ALA A 288 -1.25 -5.30 -6.17
C ALA A 288 -1.29 -5.11 -4.65
N HIS A 289 -2.43 -5.39 -4.05
CA HIS A 289 -2.58 -5.31 -2.61
C HIS A 289 -2.55 -6.72 -2.00
N LEU A 290 -1.74 -6.92 -0.96
CA LEU A 290 -1.57 -8.22 -0.31
C LEU A 290 -2.55 -8.36 0.86
N PRO A 291 -3.11 -9.56 1.10
CA PRO A 291 -3.74 -9.87 2.37
C PRO A 291 -2.81 -9.55 3.54
N LEU A 292 -3.38 -9.10 4.65
CA LEU A 292 -2.62 -8.75 5.85
C LEU A 292 -2.12 -10.01 6.56
N ILE A 293 -1.14 -9.80 7.44
CA ILE A 293 -0.65 -10.82 8.33
C ILE A 293 -0.90 -10.36 9.75
N ASP A 294 -1.70 -11.15 10.46
CA ASP A 294 -2.03 -11.00 11.86
C ASP A 294 -1.28 -12.08 12.67
N ASN A 295 -1.01 -11.78 13.93
CA ASN A 295 -0.44 -12.74 14.87
C ASN A 295 -1.49 -13.76 15.33
N ALA A 296 -1.09 -14.76 16.13
CA ALA A 296 -1.96 -15.83 16.60
C ALA A 296 -3.19 -15.35 17.41
N GLN A 297 -3.13 -14.14 17.96
CA GLN A 297 -4.21 -13.51 18.74
C GLN A 297 -5.11 -12.59 17.89
N GLY A 298 -4.96 -12.60 16.56
CA GLY A 298 -5.77 -11.82 15.62
C GLY A 298 -5.47 -10.32 15.68
N ARG A 299 -4.34 -9.95 16.28
CA ARG A 299 -3.85 -8.58 16.26
C ARG A 299 -2.94 -8.43 15.06
N ARG A 300 -3.09 -7.29 14.39
CA ARG A 300 -2.19 -6.89 13.33
C ARG A 300 -0.76 -6.99 13.82
N MET A 301 0.11 -7.65 13.06
CA MET A 301 1.53 -7.76 13.36
C MET A 301 2.17 -6.37 13.34
N ALA A 302 1.99 -5.63 14.43
CA ALA A 302 2.66 -4.39 14.73
C ALA A 302 3.94 -4.70 15.51
N LYS A 303 4.87 -3.75 15.49
CA LYS A 303 6.24 -3.73 16.05
C LYS A 303 6.45 -4.20 17.52
N ARG A 304 5.45 -4.77 18.19
CA ARG A 304 5.45 -5.09 19.62
C ARG A 304 5.76 -6.56 19.93
N GLU A 305 5.71 -7.45 18.95
CA GLU A 305 6.07 -8.86 19.14
C GLU A 305 7.45 -9.13 18.56
N HIS A 306 8.45 -9.07 19.45
CA HIS A 306 9.87 -9.32 19.13
C HIS A 306 10.14 -10.73 18.58
N SER A 307 9.20 -11.68 18.68
CA SER A 307 9.37 -13.07 18.24
C SER A 307 9.45 -13.23 16.72
N LEU A 308 8.95 -12.25 15.95
CA LEU A 308 8.92 -12.29 14.48
C LEU A 308 9.82 -11.23 13.83
N ASP A 309 10.69 -10.62 14.63
CA ASP A 309 11.81 -9.79 14.21
C ASP A 309 12.89 -10.66 13.51
N LEU A 310 13.39 -10.25 12.35
CA LEU A 310 14.36 -11.04 11.60
C LEU A 310 15.69 -11.17 12.34
N GLY A 311 16.10 -10.19 13.14
CA GLY A 311 17.28 -10.29 13.98
C GLY A 311 17.14 -11.39 15.04
N PHE A 312 15.97 -11.46 15.69
CA PHE A 312 15.65 -12.54 16.62
C PHE A 312 15.63 -13.91 15.93
N LEU A 313 14.93 -14.03 14.79
CA LEU A 313 14.85 -15.29 14.05
C LEU A 313 16.23 -15.79 13.61
N ARG A 314 17.09 -14.90 13.11
CA ARG A 314 18.48 -15.22 12.73
C ARG A 314 19.29 -15.71 13.92
N ALA A 315 19.13 -15.09 15.10
CA ALA A 315 19.82 -15.51 16.32
C ALA A 315 19.37 -16.91 16.80
N GLN A 316 18.14 -17.32 16.49
CA GLN A 316 17.63 -18.68 16.72
C GLN A 316 18.09 -19.70 15.66
N GLY A 317 18.92 -19.28 14.70
CA GLY A 317 19.46 -20.16 13.65
C GLY A 317 18.53 -20.38 12.47
N VAL A 318 17.40 -19.67 12.39
CA VAL A 318 16.51 -19.68 11.21
C VAL A 318 17.32 -19.25 9.98
N LYS A 319 17.17 -20.00 8.89
CA LYS A 319 17.85 -19.79 7.61
C LYS A 319 17.01 -18.90 6.68
N PRO A 320 17.63 -18.14 5.77
CA PRO A 320 16.88 -17.23 4.89
C PRO A 320 15.89 -17.99 4.00
N GLU A 321 16.24 -19.21 3.57
CA GLU A 321 15.38 -20.06 2.76
C GLU A 321 14.09 -20.45 3.50
N GLN A 322 14.16 -20.62 4.82
CA GLN A 322 12.97 -20.91 5.63
C GLN A 322 12.03 -19.71 5.66
N VAL A 323 12.56 -18.49 5.81
CA VAL A 323 11.77 -17.25 5.81
C VAL A 323 11.14 -17.01 4.44
N ILE A 324 11.92 -17.13 3.36
CA ILE A 324 11.42 -16.97 2.00
C ILE A 324 10.36 -18.01 1.68
N GLY A 325 10.60 -19.28 2.01
CA GLY A 325 9.62 -20.36 1.83
C GLY A 325 8.33 -20.13 2.61
N TYR A 326 8.43 -19.64 3.84
CA TYR A 326 7.27 -19.27 4.64
C TYR A 326 6.47 -18.12 3.99
N CYS A 327 7.14 -17.07 3.54
CA CYS A 327 6.49 -15.97 2.82
C CYS A 327 5.87 -16.42 1.48
N ALA A 328 6.56 -17.25 0.70
CA ALA A 328 6.07 -17.79 -0.56
C ALA A 328 4.85 -18.70 -0.35
N TRP A 329 4.84 -19.48 0.72
CA TRP A 329 3.69 -20.28 1.13
C TRP A 329 2.50 -19.39 1.53
N MET A 330 2.70 -18.31 2.30
CA MET A 330 1.62 -17.36 2.63
C MET A 330 1.04 -16.65 1.40
N LEU A 331 1.87 -16.42 0.38
CA LEU A 331 1.46 -15.87 -0.92
C LEU A 331 0.77 -16.92 -1.82
N GLY A 332 0.78 -18.20 -1.45
CA GLY A 332 0.23 -19.30 -2.25
C GLY A 332 1.08 -19.70 -3.46
N ILE A 333 2.35 -19.29 -3.49
CA ILE A 333 3.28 -19.54 -4.59
C ILE A 333 3.94 -20.92 -4.43
N ALA A 334 4.25 -21.29 -3.18
CA ALA A 334 4.86 -22.54 -2.77
C ALA A 334 3.80 -23.45 -2.12
N GLY A 335 3.66 -24.66 -2.64
CA GLY A 335 2.52 -25.55 -2.39
C GLY A 335 1.60 -25.61 -3.62
N GLY A 336 1.12 -26.80 -3.97
CA GLY A 336 0.26 -26.99 -5.14
C GLY A 336 -1.08 -26.24 -5.02
N ASP A 337 -1.98 -26.46 -5.98
CA ASP A 337 -3.14 -25.61 -6.17
C ASP A 337 -4.11 -25.56 -4.97
N GLY A 338 -3.91 -24.58 -4.08
CA GLY A 338 -4.91 -24.11 -3.11
C GLY A 338 -4.39 -23.99 -1.68
N ILE A 339 -4.37 -22.76 -1.15
CA ILE A 339 -4.30 -22.55 0.31
C ILE A 339 -5.69 -22.87 0.87
N GLY A 340 -5.81 -24.06 1.45
CA GLY A 340 -6.93 -24.40 2.31
C GLY A 340 -6.97 -23.49 3.52
N GLY A 341 -8.08 -22.80 3.72
CA GLY A 341 -8.34 -22.19 5.02
C GLY A 341 -8.67 -23.25 6.07
N PRO A 342 -8.86 -22.84 7.33
CA PRO A 342 -9.38 -23.75 8.34
C PRO A 342 -10.73 -24.32 7.86
N GLY A 343 -10.76 -25.62 7.54
CA GLY A 343 -11.95 -26.34 7.07
C GLY A 343 -11.96 -26.78 5.59
N ALA A 344 -10.97 -26.42 4.76
CA ALA A 344 -10.85 -26.99 3.42
C ALA A 344 -10.20 -28.39 3.49
N PRO A 345 -10.75 -29.43 2.84
CA PRO A 345 -10.17 -30.76 2.89
C PRO A 345 -8.75 -30.72 2.29
N ALA A 346 -7.79 -31.31 3.03
CA ALA A 346 -6.44 -31.49 2.55
C ALA A 346 -6.45 -32.42 1.33
N GLY A 347 -6.41 -31.84 0.13
CA GLY A 347 -6.16 -32.58 -1.10
C GLY A 347 -4.68 -32.96 -1.22
N PRO A 348 -4.32 -33.98 -2.02
CA PRO A 348 -2.97 -34.52 -2.15
C PRO A 348 -1.93 -33.56 -2.77
N ALA A 349 -2.26 -32.29 -2.97
CA ALA A 349 -1.41 -31.27 -3.61
C ALA A 349 -1.18 -30.03 -2.72
N ASN A 350 -1.17 -30.17 -1.39
CA ASN A 350 -0.77 -29.11 -0.47
C ASN A 350 0.20 -29.66 0.57
N PRO A 351 1.45 -29.18 0.70
CA PRO A 351 2.24 -29.51 1.86
C PRO A 351 1.57 -28.84 3.06
N ALA A 352 1.28 -29.62 4.11
CA ALA A 352 0.70 -29.09 5.34
C ALA A 352 1.57 -28.04 6.06
N ARG A 353 2.76 -27.72 5.49
CA ARG A 353 3.81 -26.88 6.06
C ARG A 353 4.59 -26.14 4.96
N PRO A 354 5.15 -24.97 5.27
CA PRO A 354 6.04 -24.24 4.36
C PRO A 354 7.36 -25.01 4.15
N GLU A 355 7.81 -25.09 2.90
CA GLU A 355 9.10 -25.69 2.54
C GLU A 355 10.16 -24.59 2.33
N PRO A 356 11.40 -24.76 2.81
CA PRO A 356 12.47 -23.80 2.57
C PRO A 356 12.77 -23.64 1.08
N MET A 357 12.92 -22.40 0.61
CA MET A 357 13.33 -22.10 -0.76
C MET A 357 14.02 -20.75 -0.86
N THR A 358 14.82 -20.57 -1.90
CA THR A 358 15.49 -19.31 -2.24
C THR A 358 14.52 -18.33 -2.92
N ALA A 359 14.86 -17.04 -2.93
CA ALA A 359 14.09 -16.03 -3.65
C ALA A 359 14.02 -16.32 -5.17
N ARG A 360 15.07 -16.95 -5.73
CA ARG A 360 15.13 -17.35 -7.14
C ARG A 360 14.17 -18.50 -7.47
N GLU A 361 14.02 -19.48 -6.58
CA GLU A 361 13.04 -20.55 -6.73
C GLU A 361 11.61 -20.00 -6.63
N ALA A 362 11.37 -19.11 -5.65
CA ALA A 362 10.09 -18.40 -5.55
C ALA A 362 9.78 -17.61 -6.83
N LEU A 363 10.79 -16.96 -7.45
CA LEU A 363 10.64 -16.24 -8.73
C LEU A 363 10.20 -17.15 -9.86
N ALA A 364 10.81 -18.33 -9.98
CA ALA A 364 10.46 -19.30 -11.01
C ALA A 364 9.03 -19.83 -10.85
N ALA A 365 8.53 -19.91 -9.62
CA ALA A 365 7.19 -20.39 -9.31
C ALA A 365 6.09 -19.30 -9.30
N PHE A 366 6.47 -18.02 -9.42
CA PHE A 366 5.58 -16.89 -9.16
C PHE A 366 4.51 -16.68 -10.25
N ASP A 367 3.26 -16.61 -9.81
CA ASP A 367 2.12 -16.17 -10.62
C ASP A 367 1.08 -15.47 -9.71
N TRP A 368 0.62 -14.29 -10.14
CA TRP A 368 -0.43 -13.55 -9.47
C TRP A 368 -1.75 -14.34 -9.39
N SER A 369 -2.01 -15.24 -10.35
CA SER A 369 -3.20 -16.10 -10.32
C SER A 369 -3.27 -16.95 -9.06
N LYS A 370 -2.12 -17.35 -8.50
CA LYS A 370 -2.03 -18.13 -7.27
C LYS A 370 -2.35 -17.31 -6.03
N VAL A 371 -1.83 -16.08 -5.96
CA VAL A 371 -2.08 -15.15 -4.85
C VAL A 371 -3.58 -14.81 -4.77
N ARG A 372 -4.26 -14.63 -5.91
CA ARG A 372 -5.70 -14.33 -6.00
C ARG A 372 -6.62 -15.44 -5.47
N ARG A 373 -6.13 -16.68 -5.31
CA ARG A 373 -6.97 -17.81 -4.90
C ARG A 373 -7.49 -17.67 -3.47
N ASP A 374 -6.80 -16.90 -2.63
CA ASP A 374 -7.19 -16.70 -1.24
C ASP A 374 -6.88 -15.28 -0.77
N LEU A 375 -7.94 -14.49 -0.62
CA LEU A 375 -7.88 -13.07 -0.24
C LEU A 375 -7.94 -12.83 1.27
N ARG A 376 -8.02 -13.88 2.08
CA ARG A 376 -8.15 -13.77 3.54
C ARG A 376 -6.83 -13.35 4.15
N ASP A 377 -6.90 -12.60 5.23
CA ASP A 377 -5.72 -12.28 6.02
C ASP A 377 -5.14 -13.57 6.63
N ARG A 378 -3.81 -13.56 6.82
CA ARG A 378 -3.04 -14.72 7.27
C ARG A 378 -2.81 -14.62 8.76
N MET A 379 -2.94 -15.75 9.45
CA MET A 379 -2.63 -15.86 10.88
C MET A 379 -1.29 -16.56 11.04
N VAL A 380 -0.33 -15.91 11.68
CA VAL A 380 1.01 -16.47 11.93
C VAL A 380 1.13 -16.89 13.39
N PRO A 381 1.52 -18.15 13.68
CA PRO A 381 1.83 -18.60 15.03
C PRO A 381 2.94 -17.77 15.68
N ASP A 382 2.99 -17.72 17.01
CA ASP A 382 4.03 -16.97 17.75
C ASP A 382 5.46 -17.49 17.49
N HIS A 383 5.58 -18.79 17.15
CA HIS A 383 6.85 -19.47 16.83
C HIS A 383 6.73 -20.28 15.52
N PRO A 384 6.68 -19.62 14.35
CA PRO A 384 6.42 -20.29 13.07
C PRO A 384 7.62 -21.13 12.58
N PHE A 385 8.80 -20.95 13.20
CA PHE A 385 10.04 -21.66 12.90
C PHE A 385 10.55 -22.53 14.05
N GLY A 386 9.78 -22.66 15.14
CA GLY A 386 10.16 -23.46 16.31
C GLY A 386 9.97 -24.97 16.08
N PRO A 387 10.61 -25.83 16.90
CA PRO A 387 10.27 -27.26 16.93
C PRO A 387 8.80 -27.43 17.32
N GLU A 388 8.11 -28.45 16.76
CA GLU A 388 6.70 -28.68 17.10
C GLU A 388 6.51 -28.82 18.62
N PRO A 389 5.37 -28.33 19.17
CA PRO A 389 4.98 -28.77 20.50
C PRO A 389 4.91 -30.30 20.46
N MET A 390 5.61 -30.97 21.39
CA MET A 390 5.48 -32.42 21.54
C MET A 390 3.99 -32.73 21.67
N ARG A 391 3.46 -33.51 20.72
CA ARG A 391 2.12 -34.08 20.88
C ARG A 391 2.19 -34.93 22.14
N GLU A 392 1.44 -34.54 23.17
CA GLU A 392 1.22 -35.44 24.30
C GLU A 392 0.67 -36.76 23.74
N PRO A 393 1.24 -37.91 24.13
CA PRO A 393 0.73 -39.18 23.66
C PRO A 393 -0.75 -39.25 24.03
N VAL A 394 -1.59 -39.50 23.02
CA VAL A 394 -3.00 -39.79 23.23
C VAL A 394 -3.06 -41.01 24.15
N VAL A 395 -3.40 -40.78 25.42
CA VAL A 395 -3.70 -41.85 26.35
C VAL A 395 -5.02 -42.44 25.87
N GLU A 396 -4.96 -43.56 25.16
CA GLU A 396 -6.15 -44.35 24.87
C GLU A 396 -6.85 -44.66 26.20
N PRO A 397 -8.16 -44.38 26.34
CA PRO A 397 -8.87 -44.75 27.54
C PRO A 397 -8.82 -46.26 27.69
N ALA A 398 -8.27 -46.73 28.82
CA ALA A 398 -8.25 -48.14 29.17
C ALA A 398 -9.67 -48.71 29.04
N SER A 399 -9.81 -49.80 28.29
CA SER A 399 -11.07 -50.51 28.15
C SER A 399 -11.52 -51.05 29.52
N GLU A 400 -12.46 -50.37 30.16
CA GLU A 400 -13.17 -50.92 31.32
C GLU A 400 -14.09 -52.04 30.85
N SER A 401 -13.63 -53.28 30.99
CA SER A 401 -14.49 -54.46 30.97
C SER A 401 -15.30 -54.51 32.26
N ALA A 402 -16.51 -53.97 32.26
CA ALA A 402 -17.46 -54.17 33.35
C ALA A 402 -18.05 -55.60 33.32
N PRO A 403 -18.09 -56.34 34.44
CA PRO A 403 -18.76 -57.63 34.50
C PRO A 403 -20.28 -57.46 34.56
N ARG A 404 -21.02 -58.28 33.79
CA ARG A 404 -22.48 -58.34 33.81
C ARG A 404 -22.97 -58.94 35.14
N PRO A 405 -24.00 -58.37 35.80
CA PRO A 405 -24.66 -59.03 36.92
C PRO A 405 -25.61 -60.14 36.42
N ALA A 406 -25.78 -61.14 37.28
CA ALA A 406 -26.48 -62.41 37.05
C ALA A 406 -28.00 -62.28 36.87
#